data_AF-A0A7L3CI04-F1
#
_entry.id   AF-A0A7L3CI04-F1
#
_cell.length_a   1.000
_cell.length_b   1.000
_cell.length_c   1.000
_cell.angle_alpha   90.00
_cell.angle_beta   90.00
_cell.angle_gamma   90.00
#
_symmetry.space_group_name_H-M   'P 1'
#
loop_
_entity.id
_entity.type
_entity.pdbx_description
1 polymer ?
#
loop_
_entity_poly.entity_id
_entity_poly.type
_entity_poly.pdbx_seq_one_letter_code
_entity_poly.pdbx_strand_id
1 'polypeptide(L)' 'AHSLRCYTCKEPMNIDECKTTTLCPPKAIVCTTTLHSVDTGYPFFGNITVTRSCEEECRSYDGIGAKKPKSCCYTDLC' A
#
# COMPACT_ATOMS: atom_id res chain seq x y z
N ALA A 1 11.98 9.85 -19.84
CA ALA A 1 11.02 9.83 -18.71
C ALA A 1 10.98 8.40 -18.18
N HIS A 2 11.37 8.18 -16.92
CA HIS A 2 11.22 6.89 -16.26
C HIS A 2 9.88 6.91 -15.51
N SER A 3 9.03 5.92 -15.74
CA SER A 3 7.76 5.78 -15.03
C SER A 3 7.94 4.79 -13.89
N LEU A 4 7.50 5.18 -12.70
CA LEU A 4 7.59 4.40 -11.47
C LEU A 4 6.85 3.06 -11.62
N ARG A 5 7.42 1.99 -11.07
CA ARG A 5 6.80 0.67 -11.00
C ARG A 5 6.44 0.36 -9.56
N CYS A 6 5.19 0.06 -9.27
CA CYS A 6 4.73 -0.29 -7.93
C CYS A 6 4.15 -1.70 -7.91
N TYR A 7 4.16 -2.33 -6.73
CA TYR A 7 3.23 -3.42 -6.48
C TYR A 7 1.81 -2.86 -6.36
N THR A 8 0.83 -3.48 -7.00
CA THR A 8 -0.58 -3.09 -6.90
C THR A 8 -1.48 -4.29 -6.68
N CYS A 9 -2.64 -4.04 -6.08
CA CYS A 9 -3.75 -5.00 -6.03
C CYS A 9 -5.06 -4.23 -5.86
N LYS A 10 -6.10 -4.64 -6.61
CA LYS A 10 -7.40 -3.94 -6.66
C LYS A 10 -8.27 -4.19 -5.43
N GLU A 11 -8.18 -5.39 -4.87
CA GLU A 11 -8.95 -5.82 -3.71
C GLU A 11 -8.01 -6.09 -2.54
N PRO A 12 -8.44 -5.84 -1.28
CA PRO A 12 -7.66 -6.19 -0.11
C PRO A 12 -7.35 -7.69 -0.10
N MET A 13 -6.07 -8.03 -0.19
CA MET A 13 -5.59 -9.41 -0.20
C MET A 13 -4.38 -9.55 0.72
N ASN A 14 -3.91 -10.77 0.92
CA ASN A 14 -2.75 -11.02 1.76
C ASN A 14 -1.53 -10.20 1.26
N ILE A 15 -0.74 -9.64 2.18
CA ILE A 15 0.47 -8.89 1.85
C ILE A 15 1.44 -9.67 0.93
N ASP A 16 1.47 -10.99 1.07
CA ASP A 16 2.33 -11.84 0.26
C ASP A 16 1.84 -12.00 -1.19
N GLU A 17 0.53 -11.87 -1.40
CA GLU A 17 -0.13 -11.99 -2.71
C GLU A 17 -0.25 -10.64 -3.43
N CYS A 18 -0.33 -9.52 -2.68
CA CYS A 18 -0.42 -8.16 -3.24
C CYS A 18 0.93 -7.67 -3.80
N LYS A 19 1.47 -8.37 -4.80
CA LYS A 19 2.77 -8.10 -5.44
C LYS A 19 2.65 -8.03 -6.97
N THR A 20 1.49 -7.62 -7.50
CA THR A 20 1.32 -7.45 -8.95
C THR A 20 2.13 -6.24 -9.42
N THR A 21 3.18 -6.48 -10.19
CA THR A 21 4.01 -5.40 -10.73
C THR A 21 3.23 -4.60 -11.76
N THR A 22 3.07 -3.30 -11.54
CA THR A 22 2.34 -2.39 -12.43
C THR A 22 3.18 -1.17 -12.75
N LEU A 23 3.17 -0.78 -14.03
CA LEU A 23 3.74 0.50 -14.45
C LEU A 23 2.77 1.62 -14.11
N CYS A 24 3.21 2.60 -13.32
CA CYS A 24 2.36 3.68 -12.87
C CYS A 24 2.08 4.70 -13.99
N PRO A 25 0.93 5.40 -13.95
CA PRO A 25 0.67 6.52 -14.84
C PRO A 25 1.79 7.58 -14.76
N PRO A 26 2.06 8.34 -15.83
CA PRO A 26 3.16 9.31 -15.86
C PRO A 26 3.11 10.39 -14.77
N LYS A 27 1.91 10.68 -14.25
CA LYS A 27 1.69 11.65 -13.18
C LYS A 27 1.88 11.05 -11.78
N ALA A 28 1.76 9.72 -11.65
CA ALA A 28 1.90 9.05 -10.38
C ALA A 28 3.37 8.84 -10.05
N ILE A 29 3.82 9.46 -8.97
CA ILE A 29 5.23 9.49 -8.54
C ILE A 29 5.45 8.76 -7.22
N VAL A 30 4.41 8.17 -6.64
CA VAL A 30 4.48 7.49 -5.35
C VAL A 30 3.68 6.19 -5.35
N CYS A 31 4.26 5.13 -4.77
CA CYS A 31 3.55 3.91 -4.43
C CYS A 31 2.92 4.07 -3.04
N THR A 32 1.68 3.63 -2.89
CA THR A 32 0.97 3.68 -1.62
C THR A 32 0.56 2.28 -1.19
N THR A 33 0.71 1.99 0.10
CA THR A 33 0.23 0.74 0.73
C THR A 33 -0.72 1.11 1.84
N THR A 34 -1.95 0.62 1.76
CA THR A 34 -2.93 0.75 2.85
C THR A 34 -3.04 -0.60 3.54
N LEU A 35 -2.72 -0.64 4.82
CA LEU A 35 -2.93 -1.79 5.65
C LEU A 35 -4.38 -1.82 6.12
N HIS A 36 -5.07 -2.92 5.88
CA HIS A 36 -6.38 -3.20 6.46
C HIS A 36 -6.14 -4.16 7.62
N SER A 37 -5.78 -3.60 8.78
CA SER A 37 -5.73 -4.36 10.02
C SER A 37 -7.15 -4.73 10.41
N VAL A 38 -7.40 -6.02 10.64
CA VAL A 38 -8.57 -6.44 11.41
C VAL A 38 -8.35 -5.91 12.82
N ASP A 39 -9.33 -5.21 13.41
CA ASP A 39 -9.30 -4.61 14.77
C ASP A 39 -9.10 -5.70 15.87
N THR A 40 -7.96 -6.42 15.90
CA THR A 40 -7.79 -7.63 16.73
C THR A 40 -6.82 -7.52 17.88
N GLY A 41 -6.54 -6.36 18.47
CA GLY A 41 -5.77 -6.25 19.73
C GLY A 41 -4.40 -6.98 19.80
N TYR A 42 -3.61 -6.68 20.82
CA TYR A 42 -2.38 -7.45 21.03
C TYR A 42 -2.71 -8.81 21.68
N PRO A 43 -2.07 -9.93 21.28
CA PRO A 43 -1.13 -10.09 20.19
C PRO A 43 -1.83 -10.35 18.84
N PHE A 44 -1.43 -9.62 17.79
CA PHE A 44 -2.02 -9.74 16.46
C PHE A 44 -1.43 -10.94 15.71
N PHE A 45 -2.18 -12.05 15.66
CA PHE A 45 -1.88 -13.24 14.84
C PHE A 45 -2.88 -13.38 13.67
N GLY A 46 -3.24 -12.26 13.04
CA GLY A 46 -4.25 -12.23 11.97
C GLY A 46 -3.63 -12.02 10.59
N ASN A 47 -4.20 -12.68 9.57
CA ASN A 47 -3.90 -12.43 8.16
C ASN A 47 -4.03 -10.94 7.84
N ILE A 48 -2.89 -10.26 7.66
CA ILE A 48 -2.87 -8.85 7.27
C ILE A 48 -3.26 -8.74 5.80
N THR A 49 -4.28 -7.93 5.54
CA THR A 49 -4.67 -7.60 4.18
C THR A 49 -4.20 -6.20 3.83
N VAL A 50 -3.75 -6.02 2.59
CA VAL A 50 -3.26 -4.74 2.10
C VAL A 50 -3.89 -4.43 0.76
N THR A 51 -4.01 -3.14 0.45
CA THR A 51 -4.18 -2.66 -0.92
C THR A 51 -3.02 -1.78 -1.28
N ARG A 52 -2.48 -1.98 -2.49
CA ARG A 52 -1.39 -1.16 -3.01
C ARG A 52 -1.78 -0.48 -4.32
N SER A 53 -1.33 0.76 -4.50
CA SER A 53 -1.69 1.60 -5.65
C SER A 53 -0.59 2.60 -6.01
N CYS A 54 -0.70 3.20 -7.19
CA CYS A 54 0.10 4.36 -7.60
C CYS A 54 -0.70 5.64 -7.35
N GLU A 55 -0.07 6.67 -6.80
CA GLU A 55 -0.68 7.98 -6.59
C GLU A 55 0.26 9.12 -7.03
N GLU A 56 -0.32 10.31 -7.24
CA GLU A 56 0.43 11.54 -7.59
C GLU A 56 1.05 12.19 -6.35
N GLU A 57 0.45 11.98 -5.17
CA GLU A 57 0.88 12.58 -3.90
C GLU A 57 0.75 11.56 -2.77
N CYS A 58 1.70 11.59 -1.81
CA CYS A 58 1.59 10.76 -0.62
C CYS A 58 0.60 11.36 0.36
N ARG A 59 -0.57 10.73 0.49
CA ARG A 59 -1.51 11.00 1.58
C ARG A 59 -1.38 9.94 2.66
N SER A 60 -0.25 9.94 3.36
CA SER A 60 -0.01 9.02 4.47
C SER A 60 -0.92 9.34 5.64
N TYR A 61 -1.39 8.29 6.31
CA TYR A 61 -2.14 8.41 7.54
C TYR A 61 -1.63 7.33 8.48
N ASP A 62 -0.84 7.73 9.47
CA ASP A 62 -0.12 6.87 10.42
C ASP A 62 -0.43 7.23 11.88
N GLY A 63 -1.52 7.99 12.10
CA GLY A 63 -1.94 8.41 13.43
C GLY A 63 -2.20 7.23 14.39
N ILE A 64 -1.92 7.45 15.68
CA ILE A 64 -2.23 6.48 16.73
C ILE A 64 -3.75 6.22 16.73
N GLY A 65 -4.15 4.95 16.58
CA GLY A 65 -5.56 4.55 16.45
C GLY A 65 -6.12 4.58 15.02
N ALA A 66 -5.27 4.81 14.00
CA ALA A 66 -5.67 4.67 12.61
C ALA A 66 -6.11 3.24 12.29
N LYS A 67 -7.36 3.07 11.88
CA LYS A 67 -7.92 1.77 11.49
C LYS A 67 -7.37 1.22 10.17
N LYS A 68 -6.80 2.10 9.34
CA LYS A 68 -6.25 1.78 8.02
C LYS A 68 -5.01 2.61 7.73
N PRO A 69 -3.87 2.30 8.37
CA PRO A 69 -2.68 3.12 8.18
C PRO A 69 -2.20 3.01 6.73
N LYS A 70 -1.83 4.16 6.17
CA LYS A 70 -1.36 4.28 4.79
C LYS A 70 0.08 4.77 4.74
N SER A 71 0.95 3.97 4.14
CA SER A 71 2.36 4.28 3.93
C SER A 71 2.65 4.57 2.45
N CYS A 72 3.75 5.27 2.19
CA CYS A 72 4.16 5.70 0.87
C CYS A 72 5.65 5.46 0.63
N CYS A 73 6.02 5.26 -0.63
CA CYS A 73 7.42 5.16 -1.06
C CYS A 73 7.57 5.60 -2.52
N TYR A 74 8.77 6.10 -2.87
CA TYR A 74 9.06 6.76 -4.15
C TYR A 74 10.02 5.96 -5.03
N THR A 75 10.18 4.66 -4.74
CA THR A 75 11.14 3.77 -5.38
C THR A 75 10.43 2.63 -6.09
N ASP A 76 11.03 2.11 -7.16
CA ASP A 76 10.46 0.98 -7.89
C ASP A 76 10.33 -0.26 -6.98
N LEU A 77 9.14 -0.87 -6.99
CA LEU A 77 8.82 -2.15 -6.34
C LEU A 77 9.07 -2.18 -4.83
N CYS A 78 8.79 -1.08 -4.15
CA CYS A 78 8.34 -1.12 -2.76
C CYS A 78 6.87 -1.58 -2.66
#